data_AF-A0A965NCE0-F1
#
_entry.id   AF-A0A965NCE0-F1
#
_cell.length_a   1.000
_cell.length_b   1.000
_cell.length_c   1.000
_cell.angle_alpha   90.00
_cell.angle_beta   90.00
_cell.angle_gamma   90.00
#
_symmetry.space_group_name_H-M   'P 1'
#
loop_
_entity.id
_entity.type
_entity.pdbx_description
1 polymer ?
#
loop_
_entity_poly.entity_id
_entity_poly.type
_entity_poly.pdbx_seq_one_letter_code
_entity_poly.pdbx_strand_id
1 'polypeptide(L)' 'ASVLSLAVQGGPLTSEEVERFERNPGSQDALSLRDWDDRGKCVELSNEMPRDYFEMALSVAI' A
#
# COMPACT_ATOMS: atom_id res chain seq x y z
N ALA A 1 3.31 -4.85 14.19
CA ALA A 1 2.74 -3.49 14.18
C ALA A 1 1.36 -3.45 13.52
N SER A 2 1.19 -3.88 12.27
CA SER A 2 -0.07 -3.71 11.49
C SER A 2 -1.36 -4.25 12.13
N VAL A 3 -1.30 -5.32 12.93
CA VAL A 3 -2.48 -5.85 13.64
C VAL A 3 -3.04 -4.87 14.69
N LEU A 4 -2.16 -4.12 15.37
CA LEU A 4 -2.57 -3.14 16.37
C LEU A 4 -3.23 -1.92 15.71
N SER A 5 -2.68 -1.45 14.59
CA SER A 5 -3.27 -0.33 13.85
C SER A 5 -4.61 -0.71 13.23
N LEU A 6 -4.79 -1.96 12.81
CA LEU A 6 -6.06 -2.43 12.23
C LEU A 6 -7.24 -2.22 13.19
N ALA A 7 -7.03 -2.45 14.49
CA ALA A 7 -8.07 -2.28 15.50
C ALA A 7 -8.58 -0.83 15.60
N VAL A 8 -7.73 0.17 15.38
CA VAL A 8 -8.11 1.60 15.41
C VAL A 8 -8.50 2.14 14.03
N GLN A 9 -8.36 1.33 12.97
CA GLN A 9 -8.75 1.67 11.60
C GLN A 9 -10.18 1.23 11.26
N GLY A 10 -10.89 0.59 12.20
CA GLY A 10 -12.24 0.07 11.99
C GLY A 10 -12.32 -1.46 11.87
N GLY A 11 -11.19 -2.17 11.93
CA GLY A 11 -11.14 -3.62 11.81
C GLY A 11 -11.26 -4.10 10.35
N PRO A 12 -11.52 -5.40 10.13
CA PRO A 12 -11.78 -5.94 8.80
C PRO A 12 -12.98 -5.26 8.15
N LEU A 13 -12.89 -5.05 6.84
CA LEU A 13 -14.01 -4.53 6.05
C LEU A 13 -15.22 -5.46 6.16
N THR A 14 -16.40 -4.86 6.24
CA THR A 14 -17.68 -5.55 6.06
C THR A 14 -17.89 -5.91 4.58
N SER A 15 -18.84 -6.81 4.27
CA SER A 15 -19.13 -7.20 2.89
C SER A 15 -19.50 -6.01 2.00
N GLU A 16 -20.27 -5.05 2.51
CA GLU A 16 -20.65 -3.83 1.78
C GLU A 16 -19.43 -2.96 1.47
N GLU A 17 -18.50 -2.85 2.41
CA GLU A 17 -17.26 -2.10 2.21
C GLU A 17 -16.30 -2.80 1.25
N VAL A 18 -16.28 -4.14 1.21
CA VAL A 18 -15.56 -4.91 0.20
C VAL A 18 -16.12 -4.62 -1.19
N GLU A 19 -17.43 -4.71 -1.39
CA GLU A 19 -18.06 -4.40 -2.68
C GLU A 19 -17.80 -2.94 -3.11
N ARG A 20 -17.77 -2.00 -2.15
CA ARG A 20 -17.39 -0.61 -2.42
C ARG A 20 -15.92 -0.49 -2.81
N PHE A 21 -15.02 -1.20 -2.14
CA PHE A 21 -13.60 -1.21 -2.43
C PHE A 21 -13.31 -1.78 -3.83
N GLU A 22 -13.92 -2.90 -4.17
CA GLU A 22 -13.73 -3.59 -5.45
C GLU A 22 -14.22 -2.76 -6.66
N ARG A 23 -15.23 -1.90 -6.46
CA ARG A 23 -15.69 -0.95 -7.49
C ARG A 23 -14.71 0.17 -7.80
N ASN A 24 -13.66 0.37 -7.00
CA ASN A 24 -12.61 1.31 -7.33
C ASN A 24 -11.75 0.74 -8.48
N PRO A 25 -11.58 1.46 -9.61
CA PRO A 25 -10.73 1.00 -10.71
C PRO A 25 -9.30 0.64 -10.29
N GLY A 26 -8.76 1.28 -9.26
CA GLY A 26 -7.43 0.99 -8.71
C GLY A 26 -7.38 -0.04 -7.59
N SER A 27 -8.46 -0.81 -7.36
CA SER A 27 -8.54 -1.77 -6.24
C SER A 27 -7.45 -2.84 -6.29
N GLN A 28 -7.12 -3.35 -7.48
CA GLN A 28 -6.07 -4.35 -7.66
C GLN A 28 -4.67 -3.76 -7.44
N ASP A 29 -4.44 -2.52 -7.88
CA ASP A 29 -3.18 -1.81 -7.63
C ASP A 29 -3.01 -1.53 -6.14
N ALA A 30 -4.09 -1.16 -5.44
CA ALA A 30 -4.07 -0.95 -3.99
C ALA A 30 -3.75 -2.24 -3.22
N LEU A 31 -4.30 -3.39 -3.62
CA LEU A 31 -3.95 -4.69 -3.03
C LEU A 31 -2.49 -5.06 -3.32
N SER A 32 -2.02 -4.81 -4.53
CA SER A 32 -0.62 -5.03 -4.91
C SER A 32 0.32 -4.17 -4.05
N LEU A 33 0.00 -2.89 -3.87
CA LEU A 33 0.77 -1.99 -3.01
C LEU A 33 0.75 -2.43 -1.54
N ARG A 34 -0.38 -2.98 -1.05
CA ARG A 34 -0.49 -3.53 0.30
C ARG A 34 0.42 -4.75 0.51
N ASP A 35 0.54 -5.63 -0.49
CA ASP A 35 1.49 -6.76 -0.44
C ASP A 35 2.93 -6.25 -0.28
N TRP A 36 3.29 -5.20 -1.02
CA TRP A 36 4.61 -4.57 -0.92
C TRP A 36 4.87 -3.95 0.46
N ASP A 37 3.88 -3.29 1.08
CA ASP A 37 3.97 -2.77 2.46
C ASP A 37 4.27 -3.89 3.48
N ASP A 38 3.63 -5.05 3.34
CA ASP A 38 3.87 -6.17 4.26
C ASP A 38 5.22 -6.86 4.03
N ARG A 39 5.64 -6.98 2.78
CA ARG A 39 6.94 -7.58 2.41
C ARG A 39 8.12 -6.66 2.68
N GLY A 40 7.93 -5.34 2.65
CA GLY A 40 8.98 -4.33 2.87
C GLY A 40 9.52 -4.23 4.31
N LYS A 41 9.09 -5.11 5.22
CA LYS A 41 9.50 -5.14 6.64
C LYS A 41 10.78 -5.95 6.88
N CYS A 42 11.48 -6.36 5.83
CA CYS A 42 12.76 -7.07 5.91
C CYS A 42 13.87 -6.15 6.45
N VAL A 43 14.71 -6.69 7.34
CA VAL A 43 15.83 -5.95 7.95
C VAL A 43 17.01 -5.81 6.99
N GLU A 44 17.18 -6.78 6.09
CA GLU A 44 18.10 -6.65 4.96
C GLU A 44 17.42 -5.83 3.86
N LEU A 45 17.85 -4.57 3.74
CA LEU A 45 17.28 -3.61 2.80
C LEU A 45 17.84 -3.79 1.40
N SER A 46 17.05 -3.37 0.41
CA SER A 46 17.52 -3.20 -0.97
C SER A 46 18.66 -2.17 -1.01
N ASN A 47 19.53 -2.28 -2.02
CA ASN A 47 20.59 -1.30 -2.27
C ASN A 47 20.07 0.04 -2.82
N GLU A 48 18.78 0.12 -3.15
CA GLU A 48 18.15 1.30 -3.72
C GLU A 48 17.68 2.24 -2.61
N MET A 49 17.86 3.54 -2.87
CA MET A 49 17.56 4.63 -1.95
C MET A 49 16.41 5.47 -2.50
N PRO A 50 15.63 6.15 -1.64
CA PRO A 50 14.52 7.00 -2.11
C PRO A 50 14.90 8.01 -3.21
N ARG A 51 16.13 8.54 -3.16
CA ARG A 51 16.66 9.47 -4.18
C ARG A 51 16.73 8.86 -5.59
N ASP A 52 16.87 7.55 -5.70
CA ASP A 52 17.02 6.86 -6.99
C ASP A 52 15.69 6.87 -7.78
N TYR A 53 14.59 7.21 -7.09
CA TYR A 53 13.25 7.34 -7.65
C TYR A 53 12.79 8.79 -7.85
N PHE A 54 13.61 9.79 -7.56
CA PHE A 54 13.19 11.21 -7.62
C PHE A 54 12.79 11.66 -9.02
N GLU A 55 13.55 11.29 -10.05
CA GLU A 55 13.21 11.63 -11.44
C GLU A 55 11.86 11.02 -11.86
N MET A 56 11.60 9.77 -11.46
CA MET A 56 10.32 9.12 -11.71
C MET A 56 9.18 9.86 -10.98
N ALA A 57 9.37 10.20 -9.71
CA ALA A 57 8.37 10.93 -8.93
C ALA A 57 8.07 12.33 -9.50
N LEU A 58 9.08 13.02 -10.02
CA LEU A 58 8.92 14.32 -10.68
C LEU A 58 8.17 14.20 -12.02
N SER A 59 8.34 13.09 -12.74
CA SER A 59 7.70 12.88 -14.05
C SER A 59 6.17 12.73 -14.00
N VAL A 60 5.62 12.38 -12.82
CA VAL A 60 4.16 12.24 -12.61
C VAL A 60 3.54 13.43 -11.87
N ALA A 61 4.34 14.46 -11.55
CA ALA A 61 3.93 15.62 -10.77
C ALA A 61 3.49 16.84 -11.62
N ILE A 62 3.44 16.69 -12.96
CA ILE A 62 3.08 17.71 -13.95
C ILE A 62 1.85 17.23 -14.72
#